data_AF-A0A0T6Z9I1-F1
#
_entry.id   AF-A0A0T6Z9I1-F1
#
_cell.length_a   1.000
_cell.length_b   1.000
_cell.length_c   1.000
_cell.angle_alpha   90.00
_cell.angle_beta   90.00
_cell.angle_gamma   90.00
#
_symmetry.space_group_name_H-M   'P 1'
#
loop_
_entity.id
_entity.type
_entity.pdbx_description
1 polymer ?
#
loop_
_entity_poly.entity_id
_entity_poly.type
_entity_poly.pdbx_seq_one_letter_code
_entity_poly.pdbx_strand_id
1 'polypeptide(L)' 'MRSAAIGIGLRDFVQTAQSWVRWNRRFEAILEHKAIYHDSVERWARAYALQRQLVDKGVTTAMWKAPGL' A
#
# COMPACT_ATOMS: atom_id res chain seq x y z
N MET A 1 -1.40 25.48 -9.67
CA MET A 1 -1.71 24.88 -10.99
C MET A 1 -0.57 23.96 -11.42
N ARG A 2 -0.55 22.68 -11.03
CA ARG A 2 0.50 21.73 -11.47
C ARG A 2 -0.04 20.35 -11.87
N SER A 3 -1.12 19.89 -11.23
CA SER A 3 -1.79 18.65 -11.62
C SER A 3 -2.57 18.74 -12.95
N ALA A 4 -2.97 19.95 -13.37
CA ALA A 4 -3.76 20.13 -14.60
C ALA A 4 -2.96 19.87 -15.90
N ALA A 5 -1.63 20.06 -15.89
CA ALA A 5 -0.81 19.88 -17.09
C ALA A 5 -0.60 18.40 -17.47
N ILE A 6 -0.64 17.50 -16.49
CA ILE A 6 -0.50 16.05 -16.70
C ILE A 6 -1.80 15.46 -17.28
N GLY A 7 -2.97 15.99 -16.88
CA GLY A 7 -4.27 15.52 -17.38
C GLY A 7 -4.59 15.88 -18.83
N ILE A 8 -3.90 16.87 -19.41
CA ILE A 8 -4.16 17.37 -20.78
C ILE A 8 -3.20 16.70 -21.81
N GLY A 9 -2.37 15.73 -21.40
CA GLY A 9 -1.48 15.00 -22.32
C GLY A 9 -0.34 15.85 -22.89
N LEU A 10 -0.07 17.03 -22.31
CA LEU A 10 0.88 18.01 -22.84
C LEU A 10 2.35 17.64 -22.58
N ARG A 11 2.62 16.66 -21.71
CA ARG A 11 3.96 16.10 -21.46
C ARG A 11 3.85 14.63 -21.09
N ASP A 12 4.86 13.85 -21.49
CA ASP A 12 5.05 12.49 -20.98
C ASP A 12 5.22 12.55 -19.45
N PHE A 13 4.25 11.95 -18.76
CA PHE A 13 4.16 11.89 -17.31
C PHE A 13 5.39 11.25 -16.69
N VAL A 14 5.92 10.21 -17.32
CA VAL A 14 7.05 9.44 -16.79
C VAL A 14 8.31 10.29 -16.80
N GLN A 15 8.58 10.98 -17.91
CA GLN A 15 9.73 11.85 -18.07
C GLN A 15 9.70 13.05 -17.10
N THR A 16 8.51 13.63 -16.91
CA THR A 16 8.33 14.76 -15.99
C THR A 16 8.48 14.32 -14.53
N ALA A 17 7.89 13.18 -14.15
CA ALA A 17 7.99 12.63 -12.80
C ALA A 17 9.44 12.33 -12.40
N GLN A 18 10.24 11.75 -13.29
CA GLN A 18 11.66 11.48 -13.02
C GLN A 18 12.48 12.75 -12.77
N SER A 19 12.16 13.86 -13.46
CA SER A 19 12.86 15.13 -13.27
C SER A 19 12.51 15.83 -11.94
N TRP A 20 11.37 15.49 -11.35
CA TRP A 20 10.83 16.17 -10.15
C TRP A 20 10.99 15.35 -8.88
N VAL A 21 11.05 14.02 -8.97
CA VAL A 21 11.21 13.13 -7.82
C VAL A 21 12.68 13.11 -7.39
N ARG A 22 12.99 13.87 -6.35
CA ARG A 22 14.28 13.85 -5.65
C ARG A 22 14.17 12.90 -4.46
N TRP A 23 14.78 11.72 -4.56
CA TRP A 23 14.88 10.79 -3.43
C TRP A 23 15.86 11.34 -2.39
N ASN A 24 15.34 11.77 -1.24
CA ASN A 24 16.14 12.37 -0.15
C ASN A 24 16.76 11.31 0.77
N ARG A 25 16.09 10.17 0.95
CA ARG A 25 16.57 9.05 1.77
C ARG A 25 16.24 7.72 1.12
N ARG A 26 17.20 6.80 1.14
CA ARG A 26 17.05 5.42 0.70
C ARG A 26 17.03 4.54 1.95
N PHE A 27 15.97 3.78 2.12
CA PHE A 27 15.87 2.77 3.18
C PHE A 27 16.06 1.42 2.52
N GLU A 28 17.07 0.69 2.96
CA GLU A 28 17.34 -0.67 2.50
C GLU A 28 16.77 -1.65 3.52
N ALA A 29 16.20 -2.75 3.01
CA ALA A 29 15.60 -3.76 3.86
C ALA A 29 16.70 -4.48 4.66
N ILE A 30 16.71 -4.30 5.98
CA ILE A 30 17.57 -5.05 6.88
C ILE A 30 16.92 -6.42 7.11
N LEU A 31 17.49 -7.47 6.52
CA LEU A 31 16.93 -8.83 6.55
C LEU A 31 16.77 -9.38 7.97
N GLU A 32 17.60 -8.94 8.92
CA GLU A 32 17.54 -9.35 10.33
C GLU A 32 16.24 -8.89 11.01
N HIS A 33 15.68 -7.74 10.61
CA HIS A 33 14.40 -7.26 11.14
C HIS A 33 13.20 -7.97 10.52
N LYS A 34 13.36 -8.69 9.41
CA LYS A 34 12.29 -9.45 8.77
C LYS A 34 11.66 -10.46 9.73
N ALA A 35 12.48 -11.09 10.57
CA ALA A 35 12.02 -12.05 11.56
C ALA A 35 11.04 -11.43 12.58
N ILE A 36 11.27 -10.17 12.98
CA ILE A 36 10.43 -9.43 13.93
C ILE A 36 9.03 -9.16 13.33
N TYR A 37 8.97 -8.88 12.03
CA TYR A 37 7.70 -8.62 11.35
C TYR A 37 6.93 -9.89 11.00
N HIS A 38 7.57 -11.06 10.95
CA HIS A 38 6.94 -12.31 10.53
C HIS A 38 5.79 -12.73 11.44
N ASP A 39 6.02 -12.78 12.76
CA ASP A 39 5.00 -13.15 13.74
C ASP A 39 3.82 -12.16 13.75
N SER A 40 4.13 -10.87 13.58
CA SER A 40 3.10 -9.83 13.49
C SER A 40 2.20 -10.01 12.27
N VAL A 41 2.78 -10.35 11.12
CA VAL A 41 2.02 -10.60 9.88
C VAL A 41 1.13 -11.83 10.04
N GLU A 42 1.63 -12.92 10.63
CA GLU A 42 0.83 -14.11 10.84
C GLU A 42 -0.35 -13.88 11.77
N ARG A 43 -0.13 -13.19 12.90
CA ARG A 43 -1.20 -12.85 13.85
C ARG A 43 -2.25 -11.99 13.19
N TRP A 44 -1.82 -10.99 12.42
CA TRP A 44 -2.72 -10.13 11.66
C TRP A 44 -3.52 -10.91 10.62
N ALA A 45 -2.88 -11.79 9.84
CA ALA A 45 -3.55 -12.59 8.81
C ALA A 45 -4.64 -13.50 9.40
N ARG A 46 -4.37 -14.13 10.55
CA ARG A 46 -5.37 -14.95 11.27
C ARG A 46 -6.57 -14.11 11.72
N ALA A 47 -6.33 -12.94 12.33
CA ALA A 47 -7.40 -12.05 12.77
C ALA A 47 -8.23 -11.51 11.59
N TYR A 48 -7.56 -11.12 10.50
CA TYR A 48 -8.22 -10.62 9.30
C TYR A 48 -9.11 -11.67 8.64
N ALA A 49 -8.67 -12.94 8.57
CA ALA A 49 -9.48 -14.02 8.03
C ALA A 49 -10.80 -14.20 8.80
N LEU A 50 -10.76 -14.13 10.13
CA LEU A 50 -11.96 -14.21 10.97
C LEU A 50 -12.88 -12.99 10.78
N GLN A 51 -12.32 -11.79 10.77
CA GLN A 51 -13.09 -10.58 10.53
C GLN A 51 -13.76 -10.61 9.15
N ARG A 52 -13.05 -11.09 8.13
CA ARG A 52 -13.59 -11.23 6.78
C ARG A 52 -14.76 -12.21 6.74
N GLN A 53 -14.68 -13.36 7.43
CA GLN A 53 -15.80 -14.29 7.51
C GLN A 53 -17.05 -13.67 8.14
N LEU A 54 -16.89 -12.78 9.13
CA LEU A 54 -18.01 -12.06 9.74
C LEU A 54 -18.65 -11.07 8.75
N VAL A 55 -17.83 -10.39 7.94
CA VAL A 55 -18.30 -9.51 6.88
C VAL A 55 -19.02 -10.29 5.79
N ASP A 56 -18.46 -11.42 5.33
CA ASP A 56 -19.04 -12.27 4.29
C ASP A 56 -20.41 -12.85 4.72
N LYS A 57 -20.61 -13.05 6.03
CA LYS A 57 -21.89 -13.47 6.62
C LYS A 57 -22.87 -12.32 6.89
N GLY A 58 -22.49 -11.08 6.58
CA GLY A 58 -23.32 -9.88 6.83
C GLY A 58 -23.47 -9.52 8.30
N VAL A 59 -22.65 -10.08 9.19
CA VAL A 59 -22.70 -9.82 10.65
C VAL A 59 -22.05 -8.47 10.98
N THR A 60 -21.00 -8.10 10.23
CA THR A 60 -20.30 -6.82 10.40
C THR A 60 -20.06 -6.15 9.04
N THR A 61 -19.93 -4.82 9.04
CA THR A 61 -19.61 -4.05 7.83
C THR A 61 -18.09 -3.84 7.74
N ALA A 62 -17.49 -4.12 6.58
CA ALA A 62 -16.07 -3.85 6.37
C ALA A 62 -15.79 -2.33 6.35
N MET A 63 -14.89 -1.88 7.22
CA MET A 63 -14.40 -0.49 7.22
C MET A 63 -13.18 -0.30 6.30
N TRP A 64 -12.45 -1.37 6.01
CA TRP A 64 -11.28 -1.37 5.14
C TRP A 64 -11.04 -2.79 4.58
N LYS A 65 -10.43 -2.90 3.39
CA LYS A 65 -10.07 -4.17 2.74
C LYS A 65 -8.57 -4.19 2.44
N ALA A 66 -7.91 -5.30 2.70
CA ALA A 66 -6.50 -5.46 2.38
C ALA A 66 -6.29 -5.33 0.85
N PRO A 67 -5.36 -4.49 0.38
CA PRO A 67 -5.06 -4.35 -1.04
C PRO A 67 -4.38 -5.62 -1.57
N GLY A 68 -4.79 -6.08 -2.75
CA GLY A 68 -4.23 -7.27 -3.40
C GLY A 68 -4.97 -8.60 -3.12
N LEU A 69 -6.21 -8.52 -2.65
CA LEU A 69 -7.09 -9.68 -2.42
C LEU A 69 -8.28 -9.71 -3.39
#